data_AF-A0A6P0XXH5-F1
#
_entry.id   AF-A0A6P0XXH5-F1
#
_cell.length_a   1.000
_cell.length_b   1.000
_cell.length_c   1.000
_cell.angle_alpha   90.00
_cell.angle_beta   90.00
_cell.angle_gamma   90.00
#
_symmetry.space_group_name_H-M   'P 1'
#
loop_
_entity.id
_entity.type
_entity.pdbx_description
1 polymer ?
#
loop_
_entity_poly.entity_id
_entity_poly.type
_entity_poly.pdbx_seq_one_letter_code
_entity_poly.pdbx_strand_id
1 'polypeptide(L)'
;VQAGVKSALASLWYVSDVGTLALMNEFYQHFQKISLKAEALRQAQIAMLNGKVNLKKGELHGSGSSVKLPQELAKHGDENLSHPYYWAAFTIIGNAW
;
A
#
# COMPACT_ATOMS: atom_id res chain seq x y z
N VAL A 1 -21.61 10.85 5.53
CA VAL A 1 -20.40 10.06 5.86
C VAL A 1 -20.44 9.65 7.32
N GLN A 2 -21.31 8.70 7.67
CA GLN A 2 -21.43 8.22 9.04
C GLN A 2 -21.53 6.69 9.03
N ALA A 3 -20.45 6.05 8.53
CA ALA A 3 -20.30 4.59 8.54
C ALA A 3 -19.89 4.04 9.91
N GLY A 4 -19.88 4.87 10.97
CA GLY A 4 -19.52 4.46 12.34
C GLY A 4 -18.05 4.05 12.53
N VAL A 5 -17.19 4.26 11.53
CA VAL A 5 -15.77 3.87 11.57
C VAL A 5 -14.93 4.83 12.43
N LYS A 6 -13.97 4.27 13.18
CA LYS A 6 -13.06 5.04 14.06
C LYS A 6 -12.00 5.85 13.30
N SER A 7 -11.60 5.37 12.11
CA SER A 7 -10.67 6.04 11.21
C SER A 7 -10.93 5.63 9.77
N ALA A 8 -10.52 6.47 8.83
CA ALA A 8 -10.55 6.23 7.40
C ALA A 8 -9.16 6.41 6.80
N LEU A 9 -8.79 5.55 5.86
CA LEU A 9 -7.59 5.69 5.02
C LEU A 9 -8.03 6.13 3.63
N ALA A 10 -7.46 7.23 3.14
CA ALA A 10 -7.85 7.83 1.87
C ALA A 10 -6.61 8.36 1.11
N SER A 11 -6.75 8.53 -0.20
CA SER A 11 -5.74 9.18 -1.04
C SER A 11 -6.13 10.63 -1.37
N LEU A 12 -5.14 11.52 -1.43
CA LEU A 12 -5.32 12.94 -1.79
C LEU A 12 -5.42 13.18 -3.30
N TRP A 13 -4.92 12.24 -4.11
CA TRP A 13 -5.02 12.25 -5.57
C TRP A 13 -5.33 10.84 -6.08
N TYR A 14 -5.58 10.74 -7.39
CA TYR A 14 -5.73 9.46 -8.06
C TYR A 14 -4.41 8.68 -8.04
N VAL A 15 -4.42 7.47 -7.52
CA VAL A 15 -3.26 6.57 -7.49
C VAL A 15 -3.55 5.39 -8.41
N SER A 16 -2.52 4.83 -9.04
CA SER A 16 -2.69 3.62 -9.84
C SER A 16 -3.20 2.44 -8.99
N ASP A 17 -3.93 1.53 -9.62
CA ASP A 17 -4.45 0.33 -8.96
C ASP A 17 -3.31 -0.56 -8.44
N VAL A 18 -2.21 -0.68 -9.20
CA VAL A 18 -1.01 -1.43 -8.78
C VAL A 18 -0.37 -0.79 -7.55
N GLY A 19 -0.25 0.54 -7.52
CA GLY A 19 0.29 1.27 -6.36
C GLY A 19 -0.59 1.11 -5.13
N THR A 20 -1.91 1.20 -5.30
CA THR A 20 -2.89 0.99 -4.23
C THR A 20 -2.81 -0.44 -3.67
N LEU A 21 -2.76 -1.45 -4.54
CA LEU A 21 -2.60 -2.85 -4.14
C LEU A 21 -1.30 -3.06 -3.36
N ALA A 22 -0.19 -2.52 -3.88
CA ALA A 22 1.12 -2.64 -3.26
C ALA A 22 1.15 -2.01 -1.86
N LEU A 23 0.64 -0.78 -1.73
CA LEU A 23 0.58 -0.09 -0.44
C LEU A 23 -0.31 -0.82 0.55
N MET A 24 -1.51 -1.24 0.13
CA MET A 24 -2.46 -1.92 1.02
C MET A 24 -1.93 -3.28 1.48
N ASN A 25 -1.27 -4.03 0.59
CA ASN A 25 -0.63 -5.28 0.96
C ASN A 25 0.39 -5.04 2.08
N GLU A 26 1.33 -4.11 1.89
CA GLU A 26 2.33 -3.80 2.92
C GLU A 26 1.71 -3.24 4.20
N PHE A 27 0.73 -2.35 4.08
CA PHE A 27 0.03 -1.78 5.22
C PHE A 27 -0.56 -2.88 6.11
N TYR A 28 -1.27 -3.85 5.54
CA TYR A 28 -1.84 -4.95 6.31
C TYR A 28 -0.78 -5.93 6.85
N GLN A 29 0.36 -6.11 6.16
CA GLN A 29 1.48 -6.89 6.70
C GLN A 29 2.08 -6.23 7.95
N HIS A 30 2.24 -4.90 7.94
CA HIS A 30 2.72 -4.15 9.10
C HIS A 30 1.67 -4.06 10.21
N PHE A 31 0.40 -3.85 9.86
CA PHE A 31 -0.69 -3.69 10.82
C PHE A 31 -0.96 -4.96 11.64
N GLN A 32 -0.73 -6.15 11.07
CA GLN A 32 -0.77 -7.41 11.81
C GLN A 32 0.25 -7.47 12.97
N LYS A 33 1.34 -6.69 12.88
CA LYS A 33 2.42 -6.65 13.89
C LYS A 33 2.36 -5.39 14.76
N ILE A 34 1.78 -4.31 14.23
CA ILE A 34 1.75 -2.98 14.84
C ILE A 34 0.29 -2.57 15.01
N SER A 35 -0.19 -2.50 16.25
CA SER A 35 -1.59 -2.12 16.53
C SER A 35 -1.92 -0.67 16.16
N LEU A 36 -0.91 0.19 15.99
CA LEU A 36 -1.08 1.60 15.61
C LEU A 36 -1.16 1.76 14.09
N LYS A 37 -2.32 2.16 13.57
CA LYS A 37 -2.58 2.25 12.11
C LYS A 37 -1.67 3.27 11.41
N ALA A 38 -1.45 4.43 12.03
CA ALA A 38 -0.59 5.46 11.46
C ALA A 38 0.86 4.97 11.27
N GLU A 39 1.36 4.20 12.23
CA GLU A 39 2.71 3.63 12.14
C GLU A 39 2.77 2.51 11.09
N ALA A 40 1.74 1.65 11.00
CA ALA A 40 1.66 0.65 9.95
C ALA A 40 1.67 1.28 8.55
N LEU A 41 0.93 2.38 8.34
CA LEU A 41 0.95 3.12 7.07
C LEU A 41 2.33 3.72 6.79
N ARG A 42 2.95 4.36 7.80
CA ARG A 42 4.30 4.93 7.66
C ARG A 42 5.31 3.87 7.25
N GLN A 43 5.27 2.69 7.86
CA GLN A 43 6.19 1.59 7.53
C GLN A 43 5.98 1.09 6.10
N ALA A 44 4.72 0.98 5.64
CA ALA A 44 4.42 0.63 4.26
C ALA A 44 4.98 1.67 3.26
N GLN A 45 4.79 2.96 3.54
CA GLN A 45 5.34 4.05 2.73
C GLN A 45 6.88 4.01 2.67
N ILE A 46 7.54 3.75 3.81
CA ILE A 46 9.00 3.60 3.89
C ILE A 46 9.47 2.36 3.12
N ALA A 47 8.72 1.25 3.16
CA ALA A 47 9.06 0.03 2.42
C ALA A 47 9.00 0.29 0.90
N MET A 48 7.95 0.97 0.42
CA MET A 48 7.82 1.37 -0.97
C MET A 48 8.92 2.34 -1.39
N LEU A 49 9.16 3.41 -0.60
CA LEU A 49 10.23 4.38 -0.82
C LEU A 49 11.60 3.71 -1.01
N ASN A 50 11.91 2.68 -0.22
CA ASN A 50 13.18 1.95 -0.28
C ASN A 50 13.21 0.86 -1.38
N GLY A 51 12.17 0.71 -2.19
CA GLY A 51 12.10 -0.29 -3.27
C GLY A 51 11.96 -1.73 -2.80
N LYS A 52 11.63 -1.93 -1.52
CA LYS A 52 11.37 -3.25 -0.95
C LYS A 52 10.08 -3.87 -1.50
N VAL A 53 9.23 -3.04 -2.07
CA VAL A 53 7.98 -3.41 -2.73
C VAL A 53 8.15 -3.22 -4.22
N ASN A 54 8.07 -4.31 -4.98
CA ASN A 54 8.28 -4.28 -6.42
C ASN A 54 7.43 -5.32 -7.13
N LEU A 55 7.08 -5.01 -8.37
CA LEU A 55 6.38 -5.91 -9.26
C LEU A 55 7.40 -6.61 -10.16
N LYS A 56 7.42 -7.94 -10.11
CA LYS A 56 8.25 -8.75 -11.00
C LYS A 56 7.47 -9.93 -11.55
N LYS A 57 7.48 -10.12 -12.86
CA LYS A 57 6.86 -11.28 -13.53
C LYS A 57 5.38 -11.49 -13.17
N GLY A 58 4.63 -10.40 -12.96
CA GLY A 58 3.22 -10.46 -12.55
C GLY A 58 2.98 -10.85 -11.10
N GLU A 59 4.03 -10.84 -10.26
CA GLU A 59 3.93 -11.05 -8.82
C GLU A 59 4.39 -9.80 -8.07
N LEU A 60 3.58 -9.38 -7.09
CA LEU A 60 3.96 -8.36 -6.14
C LEU A 60 4.83 -8.99 -5.05
N HIS A 61 6.05 -8.49 -4.91
CA HIS A 61 6.98 -8.85 -3.84
C HIS A 61 7.06 -7.73 -2.81
N GLY A 62 7.11 -8.08 -1.53
CA GLY A 62 7.13 -7.13 -0.41
C GLY A 62 7.55 -7.79 0.90
N SER A 63 7.11 -7.25 2.04
CA SER A 63 7.46 -7.77 3.38
C SER A 63 6.74 -9.07 3.74
N GLY A 64 5.66 -9.40 3.04
CA GLY A 64 4.87 -10.62 3.23
C GLY A 64 5.11 -11.67 2.14
N SER A 65 4.19 -12.63 2.04
CA SER A 65 4.15 -13.58 0.94
C SER A 65 3.92 -12.87 -0.40
N SER A 66 4.56 -13.36 -1.46
CA SER A 66 4.32 -12.88 -2.82
C SER A 66 2.86 -13.04 -3.21
N VAL A 67 2.30 -12.00 -3.84
CA VAL A 67 0.90 -11.99 -4.29
C VAL A 67 0.87 -12.01 -5.82
N LYS A 68 0.19 -13.00 -6.39
CA LYS A 68 -0.03 -13.06 -7.85
C LYS A 68 -1.03 -12.00 -8.26
N LEU A 69 -0.69 -11.23 -9.29
CA LEU A 69 -1.58 -10.22 -9.82
C LEU A 69 -2.69 -10.83 -10.69
N PRO A 70 -3.90 -10.24 -10.66
CA PRO A 70 -4.89 -10.43 -11.71
C PRO A 70 -4.32 -10.11 -13.09
N GLN A 71 -4.86 -10.74 -14.13
CA GLN A 71 -4.34 -10.62 -15.49
C GLN A 71 -4.38 -9.17 -16.01
N GLU A 72 -5.33 -8.37 -15.54
CA GLU A 72 -5.48 -6.96 -15.86
C GLU A 72 -4.27 -6.13 -15.40
N LEU A 73 -3.81 -6.39 -14.17
CA LEU A 73 -2.67 -5.68 -13.57
C LEU A 73 -1.33 -6.26 -14.01
N ALA A 74 -1.27 -7.56 -14.29
CA ALA A 74 -0.06 -8.22 -14.79
C ALA A 74 0.38 -7.69 -16.17
N LYS A 75 -0.52 -7.07 -16.94
CA LYS A 75 -0.21 -6.46 -18.25
C LYS A 75 0.65 -5.20 -18.13
N HIS A 76 0.70 -4.55 -16.97
CA HIS A 76 1.47 -3.33 -16.77
C HIS A 76 3.00 -3.57 -16.67
N GLY A 77 3.44 -4.82 -16.67
CA GLY A 77 4.87 -5.16 -16.70
C GLY A 77 5.55 -4.96 -15.35
N ASP A 78 6.87 -4.98 -15.33
CA ASP A 78 7.66 -4.75 -14.12
C ASP A 78 7.67 -3.24 -13.80
N GLU A 79 7.05 -2.84 -12.69
CA GLU A 79 6.97 -1.44 -12.26
C GLU A 79 7.83 -1.19 -11.01
N ASN A 80 8.55 -0.05 -11.03
CA ASN A 80 9.21 0.48 -9.85
C ASN A 80 8.22 1.33 -9.02
N LEU A 81 7.78 0.78 -7.89
CA LEU A 81 6.78 1.40 -7.03
C LEU A 81 7.37 2.35 -5.97
N SER A 82 8.68 2.66 -6.05
CA SER A 82 9.32 3.61 -5.14
C SER A 82 8.95 5.06 -5.36
N HIS A 83 8.46 5.40 -6.56
CA HIS A 83 8.08 6.77 -6.87
C HIS A 83 6.94 7.26 -5.94
N PRO A 84 7.04 8.47 -5.33
CA PRO A 84 6.04 8.98 -4.38
C PRO A 84 4.61 9.01 -4.89
N TYR A 85 4.42 9.09 -6.21
CA TYR A 85 3.12 8.98 -6.88
C TYR A 85 2.27 7.80 -6.37
N TYR A 86 2.90 6.66 -6.07
CA TYR A 86 2.21 5.43 -5.70
C TYR A 86 1.79 5.33 -4.23
N TRP A 87 2.36 6.15 -3.32
CA TRP A 87 2.18 5.94 -1.89
C TRP A 87 2.04 7.22 -1.06
N ALA A 88 2.61 8.34 -1.52
CA ALA A 88 2.61 9.60 -0.76
C ALA A 88 1.22 10.25 -0.68
N ALA A 89 0.27 9.80 -1.51
CA ALA A 89 -1.11 10.29 -1.52
C ALA A 89 -1.88 9.89 -0.27
N PHE A 90 -1.50 8.78 0.37
CA PHE A 90 -2.33 8.13 1.37
C PHE A 90 -2.15 8.73 2.76
N THR A 91 -3.28 8.98 3.43
CA THR A 91 -3.34 9.51 4.78
C THR A 91 -4.46 8.87 5.58
N ILE A 92 -4.27 8.79 6.91
CA ILE A 92 -5.29 8.34 7.85
C ILE A 92 -5.94 9.55 8.51
N ILE A 93 -7.27 9.56 8.51
CA ILE A 93 -8.10 10.58 9.13
C ILE A 93 -8.93 9.93 10.24
N GLY A 94 -8.99 10.55 11.43
CA GLY A 94 -9.73 10.07 12.59
C GLY A 94 -8.83 9.47 13.67
N ASN A 95 -9.38 8.59 14.50
CA ASN A 95 -8.62 7.97 15.58
C ASN A 95 -7.61 6.95 15.02
N ALA A 96 -6.33 7.31 15.13
CA ALA A 96 -5.21 6.50 14.66
C ALA A 96 -4.87 5.33 15.61
N TRP A 97 -5.38 5.36 16.85
CA TRP A 97 -5.15 4.39 17.93
C TRP A 97 -6.24 3.32 17.99
#